data_AF-A0A1I3ZV33-F1
#
_entry.id   AF-A0A1I3ZV33-F1
#
_cell.length_a   1.000
_cell.length_b   1.000
_cell.length_c   1.000
_cell.angle_alpha   90.00
_cell.angle_beta   90.00
_cell.angle_gamma   90.00
#
_symmetry.space_group_name_H-M   'P 1'
#
loop_
_entity.id
_entity.type
_entity.pdbx_description
1 polymer ?
#
loop_
_entity_poly.entity_id
_entity_poly.type
_entity_poly.pdbx_seq_one_letter_code
_entity_poly.pdbx_strand_id
1 'polypeptide(L)'
;MNRFRRALLTGLIVLPATGCSAESRSAGPDLPQTAPTGAQDPRAAAYERNLYQVAQGGRYFTWYGCSGCHGGNAQGARNLGDRAWVHGGDLDQVYGFIASQHPGTPAGYGSRIPTEQLWQITAYVRNLPRLTPEKRRRQDADQVGEPQGSNWTGPVQ
;
A
#
# COMPACT_ATOMS: atom_id res chain seq x y z
N MET A 1 27.44 -49.83 -53.56
CA MET A 1 26.92 -50.27 -52.24
C MET A 1 27.51 -49.37 -51.15
N ASN A 2 26.65 -48.62 -50.44
CA ASN A 2 26.84 -47.96 -49.13
C ASN A 2 28.14 -47.15 -48.87
N ARG A 3 28.11 -45.91 -48.36
CA ARG A 3 27.44 -45.48 -47.13
C ARG A 3 27.17 -43.96 -47.16
N PHE A 4 25.91 -43.57 -46.95
CA PHE A 4 25.53 -42.19 -46.64
C PHE A 4 26.02 -41.82 -45.23
N ARG A 5 26.92 -40.84 -45.12
CA ARG A 5 27.29 -40.22 -43.85
C ARG A 5 26.22 -39.18 -43.50
N ARG A 6 25.43 -39.43 -42.45
CA ARG A 6 24.51 -38.43 -41.88
C ARG A 6 25.32 -37.36 -41.17
N ALA A 7 25.19 -36.11 -41.64
CA ALA A 7 25.69 -34.93 -40.96
C ALA A 7 24.85 -34.68 -39.70
N LEU A 8 25.47 -34.70 -38.53
CA LEU A 8 24.90 -34.17 -37.29
C LEU A 8 25.39 -32.72 -37.18
N LEU A 9 24.57 -31.78 -37.68
CA LEU A 9 24.72 -30.36 -37.39
C LEU A 9 24.14 -30.10 -36.00
N THR A 10 25.01 -30.10 -34.99
CA THR A 10 24.67 -29.66 -33.63
C THR A 10 24.46 -28.14 -33.68
N GLY A 11 23.23 -27.70 -33.89
CA GLY A 11 22.86 -26.30 -33.80
C GLY A 11 22.92 -25.86 -32.34
N LEU A 12 23.96 -25.10 -31.97
CA LEU A 12 24.04 -24.41 -30.69
C LEU A 12 23.03 -23.24 -30.73
N ILE A 13 21.84 -23.43 -30.17
CA ILE A 13 20.89 -22.34 -29.97
C ILE A 13 21.44 -21.46 -28.85
N VAL A 14 22.08 -20.36 -29.24
CA VAL A 14 22.43 -19.26 -28.33
C VAL A 14 21.14 -18.50 -28.06
N LEU A 15 20.48 -18.79 -26.94
CA LEU A 15 19.41 -17.96 -26.41
C LEU A 15 20.04 -16.62 -25.99
N PRO A 16 19.68 -15.48 -26.60
CA PRO A 16 20.05 -14.20 -26.04
C PRO A 16 19.40 -14.11 -24.67
N ALA A 17 20.22 -14.11 -23.62
CA ALA A 17 19.77 -13.66 -22.31
C ALA A 17 19.41 -12.19 -22.47
N THR A 18 18.14 -11.91 -22.78
CA THR A 18 17.54 -10.61 -22.57
C THR A 18 17.66 -10.34 -21.09
N GLY A 19 18.78 -9.73 -20.70
CA GLY A 19 19.00 -9.23 -19.36
C GLY A 19 17.81 -8.36 -19.01
N CYS A 20 17.26 -8.55 -17.81
CA CYS A 20 16.31 -7.62 -17.24
C CYS A 20 16.93 -6.22 -17.37
N SER A 21 16.39 -5.39 -18.26
CA SER A 21 16.70 -3.97 -18.24
C SER A 21 16.49 -3.52 -16.81
N ALA A 22 17.51 -2.94 -16.19
CA ALA A 22 17.35 -2.24 -14.94
C ALA A 22 16.37 -1.11 -15.23
N GLU A 23 15.09 -1.36 -14.99
CA GLU A 23 14.07 -0.35 -15.12
C GLU A 23 14.47 0.74 -14.13
N SER A 24 14.81 1.92 -14.65
CA SER A 24 15.02 3.09 -13.81
C SER A 24 13.67 3.41 -13.19
N ARG A 25 13.37 2.76 -12.05
CA ARG A 25 12.37 3.24 -11.13
C ARG A 25 12.93 4.57 -10.65
N SER A 26 12.55 5.66 -11.30
CA SER A 26 12.64 6.96 -10.65
C SER A 26 11.88 6.75 -9.34
N ALA A 27 12.58 6.77 -8.21
CA ALA A 27 11.93 7.09 -6.96
C ALA A 27 11.10 8.34 -7.29
N GLY A 28 9.80 8.29 -6.99
CA GLY A 28 8.92 9.41 -7.25
C GLY A 28 9.44 10.70 -6.59
N PRO A 29 8.68 11.80 -6.63
CA PRO A 29 8.99 12.94 -5.75
C PRO A 29 9.29 12.42 -4.34
N ASP A 30 10.29 13.02 -3.68
CA ASP A 30 10.69 12.61 -2.33
C ASP A 30 9.44 12.42 -1.46
N LEU A 31 9.39 11.27 -0.80
CA LEU A 31 8.26 10.87 0.04
C LEU A 31 7.94 12.00 1.03
N PRO A 32 6.70 12.54 1.13
CA PRO A 32 6.30 13.54 2.11
C PRO A 32 6.84 13.29 3.51
N GLN A 33 7.67 14.24 3.94
CA GLN A 33 8.17 14.33 5.32
C GLN A 33 7.30 15.26 6.18
N THR A 34 6.22 15.80 5.62
CA THR A 34 5.31 16.74 6.29
C THR A 34 3.85 16.36 6.07
N ALA A 35 2.98 16.82 6.97
CA ALA A 35 1.54 16.67 6.83
C ALA A 35 1.03 17.32 5.51
N PRO A 36 -0.18 16.93 5.04
CA PRO A 36 -0.83 17.59 3.91
C PRO A 36 -1.00 19.10 4.15
N THR A 37 -0.78 19.90 3.10
CA THR A 37 -0.93 21.36 3.17
C THR A 37 -2.37 21.83 2.94
N GLY A 38 -3.32 20.90 2.77
CA GLY A 38 -4.74 21.15 2.54
C GLY A 38 -5.35 20.17 1.53
N ALA A 39 -6.64 20.35 1.25
CA ALA A 39 -7.42 19.44 0.40
C ALA A 39 -6.86 19.27 -1.02
N GLN A 40 -6.16 20.27 -1.57
CA GLN A 40 -5.57 20.24 -2.91
C GLN A 40 -4.04 20.07 -2.89
N ASP A 41 -3.48 19.45 -1.85
CA ASP A 41 -2.05 19.16 -1.81
C ASP A 41 -1.62 18.38 -3.08
N PRO A 42 -0.67 18.89 -3.88
CA PRO A 42 -0.30 18.28 -5.15
C PRO A 42 0.31 16.88 -5.00
N ARG A 43 0.80 16.55 -3.79
CA ARG A 43 1.38 15.23 -3.47
C ARG A 43 0.31 14.15 -3.35
N ALA A 44 -0.95 14.51 -3.11
CA ALA A 44 -2.05 13.55 -2.89
C ALA A 44 -2.18 12.50 -4.01
N ALA A 45 -2.04 12.93 -5.27
CA ALA A 45 -2.16 12.02 -6.41
C ALA A 45 -1.08 10.92 -6.41
N ALA A 46 0.11 11.20 -5.89
CA ALA A 46 1.20 10.23 -5.81
C ALA A 46 0.89 9.08 -4.85
N TYR A 47 -0.06 9.26 -3.93
CA TYR A 47 -0.52 8.26 -2.97
C TYR A 47 -1.82 7.60 -3.42
N GLU A 48 -2.86 8.40 -3.67
CA GLU A 48 -4.21 7.89 -3.92
C GLU A 48 -4.35 7.16 -5.27
N ARG A 49 -3.51 7.52 -6.26
CA ARG A 49 -3.55 6.93 -7.60
C ARG A 49 -2.42 5.93 -7.83
N ASN A 50 -1.58 5.70 -6.83
CA ASN A 50 -0.49 4.74 -6.89
C ASN A 50 -0.86 3.49 -6.09
N LEU A 51 -1.13 2.38 -6.79
CA LEU A 51 -1.54 1.13 -6.17
C LEU A 51 -0.48 0.57 -5.21
N TYR A 52 0.81 0.84 -5.46
CA TYR A 52 1.86 0.47 -4.52
C TYR A 52 1.68 1.21 -3.18
N GLN A 53 1.45 2.52 -3.20
CA GLN A 53 1.26 3.31 -1.99
C GLN A 53 0.00 2.91 -1.22
N VAL A 54 -1.09 2.64 -1.95
CA VAL A 54 -2.34 2.11 -1.36
C VAL A 54 -2.12 0.74 -0.70
N ALA A 55 -1.39 -0.16 -1.36
CA ALA A 55 -1.06 -1.47 -0.81
C ALA A 55 -0.19 -1.36 0.44
N GLN A 56 0.83 -0.50 0.43
CA GLN A 56 1.64 -0.21 1.62
C GLN A 56 0.77 0.31 2.78
N GLY A 57 -0.17 1.21 2.50
CA GLY A 57 -1.14 1.70 3.49
C GLY A 57 -1.97 0.59 4.14
N GLY A 58 -2.38 -0.41 3.37
CA GLY A 58 -3.09 -1.59 3.89
C GLY A 58 -2.23 -2.45 4.82
N ARG A 59 -0.93 -2.58 4.55
CA ARG A 59 0.02 -3.26 5.44
C ARG A 59 0.16 -2.51 6.76
N TYR A 60 0.41 -1.20 6.68
CA TYR A 60 0.56 -0.34 7.86
C TYR A 60 -0.71 -0.24 8.71
N PHE A 61 -1.88 -0.26 8.08
CA PHE A 61 -3.16 -0.33 8.78
C PHE A 61 -3.22 -1.52 9.76
N THR A 62 -2.69 -2.68 9.35
CA THR A 62 -2.61 -3.88 10.17
C THR A 62 -1.51 -3.77 11.23
N TRP A 63 -0.34 -3.29 10.84
CA TRP A 63 0.84 -3.16 11.71
C TRP A 63 0.65 -2.17 12.87
N TYR A 64 -0.04 -1.07 12.60
CA TYR A 64 -0.35 -0.07 13.63
C TYR A 64 -1.62 -0.38 14.42
N GLY A 65 -2.22 -1.57 14.20
CA GLY A 65 -3.33 -2.07 15.00
C GLY A 65 -4.69 -1.46 14.67
N CYS A 66 -4.83 -0.75 13.55
CA CYS A 66 -6.13 -0.19 13.12
C CYS A 66 -7.17 -1.32 12.91
N SER A 67 -6.71 -2.49 12.46
CA SER A 67 -7.54 -3.70 12.30
C SER A 67 -8.17 -4.18 13.61
N GLY A 68 -7.60 -3.84 14.77
CA GLY A 68 -8.17 -4.23 16.07
C GLY A 68 -9.55 -3.64 16.33
N CYS A 69 -9.80 -2.41 15.87
CA CYS A 69 -11.10 -1.73 16.00
C CYS A 69 -11.95 -1.83 14.72
N HIS A 70 -11.30 -1.80 13.56
CA HIS A 70 -11.96 -1.70 12.25
C HIS A 70 -12.05 -3.03 11.51
N GLY A 71 -11.57 -4.13 12.11
CA GLY A 71 -11.50 -5.45 11.49
C GLY A 71 -10.42 -5.56 10.41
N GLY A 72 -10.11 -6.80 10.01
CA GLY A 72 -9.27 -7.06 8.85
C GLY A 72 -9.84 -6.40 7.59
N ASN A 73 -8.98 -5.84 6.75
CA ASN A 73 -9.38 -5.11 5.53
C ASN A 73 -10.35 -3.95 5.79
N ALA A 74 -10.42 -3.43 7.02
CA ALA A 74 -11.35 -2.39 7.48
C ALA A 74 -12.85 -2.72 7.35
N GLN A 75 -13.20 -4.02 7.42
CA GLN A 75 -14.57 -4.54 7.24
C GLN A 75 -15.25 -5.02 8.54
N GLY A 76 -14.78 -4.56 9.71
CA GLY A 76 -15.33 -4.89 11.02
C GLY A 76 -16.56 -4.06 11.40
N ALA A 77 -16.95 -4.09 12.68
CA ALA A 77 -18.11 -3.36 13.19
C ALA A 77 -18.05 -1.84 12.95
N ARG A 78 -16.83 -1.28 12.86
CA ARG A 78 -16.56 0.10 12.45
C ARG A 78 -16.02 0.12 11.02
N ASN A 79 -16.83 -0.31 10.05
CA ASN A 79 -16.39 -0.41 8.66
C ASN A 79 -16.02 0.98 8.11
N LEU A 80 -14.90 1.07 7.37
CA LEU A 80 -14.42 2.32 6.75
C LEU A 80 -14.66 2.37 5.24
N GLY A 81 -15.12 1.27 4.64
CA GLY A 81 -15.39 1.14 3.22
C GLY A 81 -16.88 1.13 2.85
N ASP A 82 -17.79 1.20 3.82
CA ASP A 82 -19.25 1.10 3.61
C ASP A 82 -19.96 2.44 3.45
N ARG A 83 -19.31 3.56 3.83
CA ARG A 83 -19.89 4.90 3.79
C ARG A 83 -18.88 5.94 3.32
N ALA A 84 -19.38 6.99 2.65
CA ALA A 84 -18.60 8.19 2.43
C ALA A 84 -18.31 8.86 3.78
N TRP A 85 -17.08 9.31 3.98
CA TRP A 85 -16.60 9.90 5.24
C TRP A 85 -17.48 11.08 5.69
N VAL A 86 -18.10 10.93 6.86
CA VAL A 86 -19.09 11.89 7.42
C VAL A 86 -18.45 13.23 7.80
N HIS A 87 -17.15 13.25 8.09
CA HIS A 87 -16.40 14.44 8.50
C HIS A 87 -15.63 15.12 7.36
N GLY A 88 -16.01 14.81 6.12
CA GLY A 88 -15.26 15.22 4.93
C GLY A 88 -14.28 14.12 4.51
N GLY A 89 -14.13 13.97 3.20
CA GLY A 89 -13.39 12.89 2.59
C GLY A 89 -12.09 13.35 1.94
N ASP A 90 -11.67 14.60 2.14
CA ASP A 90 -10.42 15.13 1.58
C ASP A 90 -9.19 14.56 2.32
N LEU A 91 -8.02 14.61 1.68
CA LEU A 91 -6.89 13.77 2.08
C LEU A 91 -6.30 14.32 3.38
N ASP A 92 -6.21 15.63 3.47
CA ASP A 92 -5.84 16.39 4.67
C ASP A 92 -6.79 16.12 5.84
N GLN A 93 -8.10 16.04 5.57
CA GLN A 93 -9.11 15.75 6.59
C GLN A 93 -8.97 14.34 7.15
N VAL A 94 -8.86 13.34 6.27
CA VAL A 94 -8.66 11.94 6.69
C VAL A 94 -7.30 11.77 7.39
N TYR A 95 -6.24 12.36 6.84
CA TYR A 95 -4.92 12.36 7.49
C TYR A 95 -4.99 12.98 8.88
N GLY A 96 -5.59 14.17 9.01
CA GLY A 96 -5.73 14.89 10.28
C GLY A 96 -6.53 14.10 11.29
N PHE A 97 -7.61 13.45 10.85
CA PHE A 97 -8.38 12.55 11.71
C PHE A 97 -7.51 11.41 12.23
N ILE A 98 -6.81 10.66 11.37
CA ILE A 98 -5.96 9.55 11.81
C ILE A 98 -4.83 10.06 12.73
N ALA A 99 -4.18 11.17 12.37
CA ALA A 99 -3.08 11.76 13.15
C ALA A 99 -3.51 12.17 14.57
N SER A 100 -4.75 12.63 14.73
CA SER A 100 -5.30 13.13 15.99
C SER A 100 -5.54 12.02 17.03
N GLN A 101 -5.90 12.43 18.25
CA GLN A 101 -6.17 11.52 19.37
C GLN A 101 -7.49 10.76 19.19
N HIS A 102 -7.50 9.49 19.58
CA HIS A 102 -8.67 8.62 19.50
C HIS A 102 -8.88 7.85 20.82
N PRO A 103 -10.10 7.34 21.09
CA PRO A 103 -10.30 6.34 22.13
C PRO A 103 -9.37 5.13 21.90
N GLY A 104 -8.48 4.85 22.86
CA GLY A 104 -7.45 3.81 22.73
C GLY A 104 -6.12 4.27 22.10
N THR A 105 -6.03 5.52 21.61
CA THR A 105 -4.80 6.14 21.10
C THR A 105 -4.71 7.60 21.55
N PRO A 106 -4.52 7.86 22.87
CA PRO A 106 -4.61 9.20 23.45
C PRO A 106 -3.49 10.16 23.03
N ALA A 107 -2.35 9.67 22.54
CA ALA A 107 -1.29 10.52 21.96
C ALA A 107 -1.51 10.84 20.46
N GLY A 108 -2.56 10.27 19.86
CA GLY A 108 -2.80 10.26 18.42
C GLY A 108 -1.79 9.43 17.63
N TYR A 109 -2.14 9.05 16.40
CA TYR A 109 -1.21 8.28 15.57
C TYR A 109 -0.11 9.13 14.95
N GLY A 110 -0.29 10.46 14.87
CA GLY A 110 0.71 11.37 14.28
C GLY A 110 2.03 11.44 15.06
N SER A 111 2.03 11.03 16.34
CA SER A 111 3.24 10.95 17.16
C SER A 111 3.96 9.59 17.07
N ARG A 112 3.30 8.56 16.52
CA ARG A 112 3.77 7.16 16.51
C ARG A 112 4.04 6.61 15.11
N ILE A 113 3.35 7.15 14.10
CA ILE A 113 3.45 6.69 12.71
C ILE A 113 4.29 7.71 11.93
N PRO A 114 5.36 7.28 11.23
CA PRO A 114 6.10 8.17 10.33
C PRO A 114 5.17 8.83 9.32
N THR A 115 5.37 10.11 9.04
CA THR A 115 4.48 10.91 8.19
C THR A 115 4.13 10.20 6.88
N GLU A 116 5.13 9.66 6.19
CA GLU A 116 4.96 8.91 4.96
C GLU A 116 3.99 7.73 5.10
N GLN A 117 4.13 6.95 6.17
CA GLN A 117 3.27 5.80 6.41
C GLN A 117 1.85 6.25 6.74
N LEU A 118 1.71 7.39 7.40
CA LEU A 118 0.41 7.99 7.66
C LEU A 118 -0.26 8.45 6.35
N TRP A 119 0.49 9.03 5.41
CA TRP A 119 0.00 9.31 4.04
C TRP A 119 -0.47 8.04 3.33
N GLN A 120 0.29 6.94 3.42
CA GLN A 120 -0.06 5.66 2.81
C GLN A 120 -1.33 5.09 3.42
N ILE A 121 -1.47 5.08 4.75
CA ILE A 121 -2.69 4.65 5.45
C ILE A 121 -3.86 5.53 5.00
N THR A 122 -3.71 6.86 4.99
CA THR A 122 -4.76 7.78 4.53
C THR A 122 -5.24 7.42 3.12
N ALA A 123 -4.32 7.21 2.18
CA ALA A 123 -4.65 6.84 0.82
C ALA A 123 -5.36 5.47 0.73
N TYR A 124 -4.93 4.51 1.54
CA TYR A 124 -5.59 3.22 1.68
C TYR A 124 -7.05 3.37 2.12
N VAL A 125 -7.30 4.08 3.23
CA VAL A 125 -8.67 4.20 3.75
C VAL A 125 -9.56 4.98 2.79
N ARG A 126 -9.02 6.00 2.11
CA ARG A 126 -9.74 6.74 1.06
C ARG A 126 -10.05 5.93 -0.20
N ASN A 127 -9.26 4.89 -0.49
CA ASN A 127 -9.53 4.00 -1.62
C ASN A 127 -10.63 2.97 -1.32
N LEU A 128 -10.82 2.57 -0.06
CA LEU A 128 -11.75 1.49 0.33
C LEU A 128 -13.15 1.58 -0.31
N PRO A 129 -13.84 2.75 -0.31
CA PRO A 129 -15.17 2.85 -0.91
C PRO A 129 -15.15 2.75 -2.44
N ARG A 130 -13.98 2.92 -3.07
CA ARG A 130 -13.78 2.97 -4.52
C ARG A 130 -13.23 1.66 -5.10
N LEU A 131 -12.92 0.68 -4.26
CA LEU A 131 -12.39 -0.60 -4.71
C LEU A 131 -13.48 -1.45 -5.36
N THR A 132 -13.26 -1.81 -6.63
CA THR A 132 -14.01 -2.90 -7.29
C THR A 132 -13.82 -4.22 -6.52
N PRO A 133 -14.74 -5.20 -6.62
CA PRO A 133 -14.58 -6.50 -5.97
C PRO A 133 -13.23 -7.20 -6.23
N GLU A 134 -12.72 -7.12 -7.46
CA GLU A 134 -11.41 -7.69 -7.83
C GLU A 134 -10.25 -7.00 -7.10
N LYS A 135 -10.19 -5.66 -7.14
CA LYS A 135 -9.16 -4.90 -6.41
C LYS A 135 -9.21 -5.15 -4.90
N ARG A 136 -10.42 -5.26 -4.34
CA ARG A 136 -10.61 -5.61 -2.93
C ARG A 136 -10.03 -6.98 -2.60
N ARG A 137 -10.30 -8.02 -3.41
CA ARG A 137 -9.71 -9.35 -3.20
C ARG A 137 -8.19 -9.36 -3.21
N ARG A 138 -7.55 -8.59 -4.10
CA ARG A 138 -6.09 -8.48 -4.13
C ARG A 138 -5.55 -7.85 -2.86
N GLN A 139 -6.17 -6.76 -2.43
CA GLN A 139 -5.81 -6.08 -1.19
C GLN A 139 -6.03 -6.98 0.03
N ASP A 140 -7.12 -7.75 0.05
CA ASP A 140 -7.39 -8.71 1.11
C ASP A 140 -6.31 -9.79 1.13
N ALA A 141 -5.89 -10.30 -0.04
CA ALA A 141 -4.80 -11.27 -0.16
C ALA A 141 -3.46 -10.70 0.31
N ASP A 142 -3.16 -9.43 0.00
CA ASP A 142 -1.96 -8.74 0.45
C ASP A 142 -1.92 -8.62 1.99
N GLN A 143 -3.09 -8.55 2.66
CA GLN A 143 -3.17 -8.40 4.13
C GLN A 143 -3.15 -9.72 4.91
N VAL A 144 -3.52 -10.85 4.31
CA VAL A 144 -3.64 -12.15 5.02
C VAL A 144 -2.34 -12.56 5.73
N GLY A 145 -1.18 -12.20 5.18
CA GLY A 145 0.13 -12.54 5.75
C GLY A 145 0.75 -11.46 6.65
N GLU A 146 0.12 -10.30 6.81
CA GLU A 146 0.72 -9.19 7.52
C GLU A 146 0.59 -9.34 9.04
N PRO A 147 1.65 -9.05 9.82
CA PRO A 147 1.59 -9.12 11.28
C PRO A 147 0.57 -8.13 11.82
N GLN A 148 -0.32 -8.63 12.68
CA GLN A 148 -1.24 -7.79 13.44
C GLN A 148 -0.46 -6.97 14.47
N GLY A 149 -0.92 -5.77 14.81
CA GLY A 149 -0.13 -4.82 15.61
C GLY A 149 0.43 -5.29 16.95
N SER A 150 -0.11 -6.34 17.58
CA SER A 150 0.51 -6.96 18.77
C SER A 150 1.76 -7.79 18.47
N ASN A 151 1.88 -8.27 17.23
CA ASN A 151 2.94 -9.15 16.74
C ASN A 151 3.93 -8.40 15.83
N TRP A 152 3.66 -7.12 15.53
CA TRP A 152 4.54 -6.27 14.74
C TRP A 152 5.52 -5.53 15.65
N THR A 153 6.82 -5.69 15.38
CA THR A 153 7.93 -5.09 16.13
C THR A 153 8.78 -4.14 15.28
N GLY A 154 8.20 -3.61 14.18
CA GLY A 154 8.90 -2.65 13.32
C GLY A 154 9.14 -1.32 14.03
N PRO A 155 9.64 -0.28 13.32
CA PRO A 155 10.03 0.98 13.94
C PRO A 155 8.81 1.71 14.54
N VAL A 156 8.53 1.39 15.79
CA VAL A 156 7.83 2.21 16.76
C VAL A 156 8.89 2.75 17.69
N GLN A 157 9.23 4.02 17.49
CA GLN A 157 9.80 4.83 18.56
C GLN A 157 8.63 5.47 19.30
#